data_AF-A0A2P1QS09-F1
#
_entry.id   AF-A0A2P1QS09-F1
#
_cell.length_a   1.000
_cell.length_b   1.000
_cell.length_c   1.000
_cell.angle_alpha   90.00
_cell.angle_beta   90.00
_cell.angle_gamma   90.00
#
_symmetry.space_group_name_H-M   'P 1'
#
loop_
_entity.id
_entity.type
_entity.pdbx_description
1 polymer ?
#
loop_
_entity_poly.entity_id
_entity_poly.type
_entity_poly.pdbx_seq_one_letter_code
_entity_poly.pdbx_strand_id
1 'polypeptide(L)'
;MNEEENKIIQFRELGTWSVKKSNKKPKCNHDSAYIVEGSPYLQCQICEEDLDPIWFMTRIANQEQVKEWRVKHLTDILNDMNQEIENRNRVKCEHCGKFTKIFK
;
A
#
# COMPACT_ATOMS: atom_id res chain seq x y z
N MET A 1 -9.03 -23.58 42.86
CA MET A 1 -9.47 -23.78 41.46
C MET A 1 -10.56 -22.78 41.17
N ASN A 2 -10.27 -21.78 40.35
CA ASN A 2 -11.14 -21.47 39.22
C ASN A 2 -10.29 -20.78 38.16
N GLU A 3 -10.17 -21.54 37.09
CA GLU A 3 -9.51 -21.33 35.81
C GLU A 3 -10.10 -20.13 35.08
N GLU A 4 -9.65 -18.91 35.40
CA GLU A 4 -9.70 -17.84 34.40
C GLU A 4 -8.46 -17.96 33.52
N GLU A 5 -8.50 -19.02 32.72
CA GLU A 5 -7.51 -19.33 31.69
C GLU A 5 -7.26 -18.11 30.81
N ASN A 6 -5.98 -17.80 30.69
CA ASN A 6 -5.35 -17.05 29.61
C ASN A 6 -6.06 -17.22 28.26
N LYS A 7 -7.06 -16.39 27.98
CA LYS A 7 -7.50 -16.17 26.60
C LYS A 7 -6.56 -15.17 25.96
N ILE A 8 -5.37 -15.67 25.62
CA ILE A 8 -4.51 -15.04 24.61
C ILE A 8 -5.29 -15.12 23.30
N ILE A 9 -5.96 -14.03 22.92
CA ILE A 9 -6.67 -13.94 21.66
C ILE A 9 -5.64 -14.03 20.55
N GLN A 10 -5.62 -15.15 19.83
CA GLN A 10 -4.78 -15.35 18.65
C GLN A 10 -5.36 -14.50 17.51
N PHE A 11 -4.83 -13.29 17.33
CA PHE A 11 -5.24 -12.31 16.32
C PHE A 11 -5.17 -12.80 14.85
N ARG A 12 -4.72 -14.03 14.60
CA ARG A 12 -4.65 -14.63 13.25
C ARG A 12 -5.99 -15.16 12.72
N GLU A 13 -6.97 -15.45 13.57
CA GLU A 13 -8.24 -16.09 13.14
C GLU A 13 -9.35 -15.09 12.80
N LEU A 14 -9.24 -13.85 13.27
CA LEU A 14 -10.18 -12.79 12.93
C LEU A 14 -9.60 -12.02 11.74
N GLY A 15 -9.95 -12.46 10.52
CA GLY A 15 -9.67 -11.72 9.29
C GLY A 15 -9.98 -10.25 9.52
N THR A 16 -8.93 -9.42 9.53
CA THR A 16 -8.85 -8.07 10.13
C THR A 16 -10.18 -7.36 10.36
N TRP A 17 -10.88 -7.69 11.44
CA TRP A 17 -11.97 -6.87 11.95
C TRP A 17 -11.31 -5.77 12.76
N SER A 18 -11.11 -4.64 12.09
CA SER A 18 -10.51 -3.42 12.63
C SER A 18 -11.14 -3.06 13.97
N VAL A 19 -10.38 -3.30 15.04
CA VAL A 19 -10.74 -2.99 16.41
C VAL A 19 -10.86 -1.47 16.56
N LYS A 20 -12.01 -0.97 17.05
CA LYS A 20 -12.19 0.46 17.35
C LYS A 20 -11.10 0.90 18.34
N LYS A 21 -10.25 1.85 17.93
CA LYS A 21 -9.20 2.41 18.79
C LYS A 21 -9.34 3.93 18.80
N SER A 22 -10.25 4.46 19.63
CA SER A 22 -10.32 5.91 19.82
C SER A 22 -9.38 6.35 20.94
N ASN A 23 -8.29 7.00 20.54
CA ASN A 23 -7.40 7.75 21.43
C ASN A 23 -7.47 9.21 20.98
N LYS A 24 -8.49 9.94 21.44
CA LYS A 24 -8.74 11.32 21.00
C LYS A 24 -7.53 12.23 21.24
N LYS A 25 -6.95 12.73 20.14
CA LYS A 25 -6.39 14.09 19.98
C LYS A 25 -6.77 14.57 18.56
N PRO A 26 -7.37 15.77 18.38
CA PRO A 26 -8.02 16.12 17.12
C PRO A 26 -7.04 16.79 16.15
N LYS A 27 -6.68 16.08 15.08
CA LYS A 27 -6.48 16.65 13.74
C LYS A 27 -6.91 15.60 12.74
N CYS A 28 -8.00 15.88 12.05
CA CYS A 28 -8.79 14.90 11.33
C CYS A 28 -8.76 15.27 9.84
N ASN A 29 -8.53 14.31 8.96
CA ASN A 29 -8.50 14.53 7.51
C ASN A 29 -8.82 13.17 6.83
N HIS A 30 -9.93 12.56 7.24
CA HIS A 30 -10.13 11.12 7.37
C HIS A 30 -9.67 10.26 6.19
N ASP A 31 -8.59 9.53 6.45
CA ASP A 31 -7.98 8.50 5.59
C ASP A 31 -8.37 7.07 6.05
N SER A 32 -9.15 6.94 7.14
CA SER A 32 -9.62 5.64 7.66
C SER A 32 -11.06 5.71 8.19
N ALA A 33 -11.84 4.67 7.84
CA ALA A 33 -13.25 4.55 8.18
C ALA A 33 -13.63 3.09 8.48
N TYR A 34 -14.77 2.86 9.13
CA TYR A 34 -15.38 1.55 9.32
C TYR A 34 -16.85 1.54 8.91
N ILE A 35 -17.34 0.36 8.54
CA ILE A 35 -18.73 0.14 8.19
C ILE A 35 -19.55 0.01 9.47
N VAL A 36 -20.64 0.76 9.54
CA VAL A 36 -21.64 0.62 10.60
C VAL A 36 -22.84 -0.10 10.00
N GLU A 37 -23.09 -1.33 10.44
CA GLU A 37 -24.20 -2.13 9.93
C GLU A 37 -25.55 -1.43 10.19
N GLY A 38 -26.39 -1.36 9.16
CA GLY A 38 -27.68 -0.67 9.21
C GLY A 38 -27.59 0.86 9.07
N SER A 39 -26.40 1.44 8.95
CA SER A 39 -26.20 2.86 8.65
C SER A 39 -25.92 3.09 7.17
N PRO A 40 -26.45 4.16 6.55
CA PRO A 40 -26.04 4.58 5.21
C PRO A 40 -24.67 5.29 5.21
N TYR A 41 -24.09 5.59 6.38
CA TYR A 41 -22.82 6.30 6.53
C TYR A 41 -21.70 5.37 7.00
N LEU A 42 -20.47 5.73 6.64
CA LEU A 42 -19.28 5.17 7.28
C LEU A 42 -18.96 5.99 8.53
N GLN A 43 -18.23 5.41 9.47
CA GLN A 43 -17.77 6.15 10.64
C GLN A 43 -16.25 6.25 10.66
N CYS A 44 -15.71 7.43 10.92
CA CYS A 44 -14.27 7.61 11.05
C CYS A 44 -13.73 6.82 12.25
N GLN A 45 -12.64 6.10 12.07
CA GLN A 45 -11.99 5.35 13.16
C GLN A 45 -11.31 6.24 14.21
N ILE A 46 -10.99 7.50 13.86
CA ILE A 46 -10.17 8.41 14.68
C ILE A 46 -11.04 9.43 15.42
N CYS A 47 -11.88 10.17 14.68
CA CYS A 47 -12.70 11.23 15.26
C CYS A 47 -14.16 10.80 15.54
N GLU A 48 -14.56 9.63 15.06
CA GLU A 48 -15.91 9.07 15.20
C GLU A 48 -17.02 9.84 14.43
N GLU A 49 -16.67 10.80 13.57
CA GLU A 49 -17.63 11.49 12.67
C GLU A 49 -18.15 10.54 11.58
N ASP A 50 -19.41 10.77 11.19
CA ASP A 50 -20.02 10.11 10.04
C ASP A 50 -19.46 10.67 8.73
N LEU A 51 -19.12 9.76 7.82
CA LEU A 51 -18.54 10.06 6.53
C LEU A 51 -19.47 9.56 5.43
N ASP A 52 -19.66 10.40 4.42
CA ASP A 52 -20.32 9.99 3.18
C ASP A 52 -19.48 8.91 2.48
N PRO A 53 -20.04 7.71 2.19
CA PRO A 53 -19.29 6.64 1.56
C PRO A 53 -18.76 7.01 0.17
N ILE A 54 -19.49 7.79 -0.63
CA ILE A 54 -19.08 8.15 -1.99
C ILE A 54 -17.89 9.11 -1.96
N TRP A 55 -17.94 10.11 -1.08
CA TRP A 55 -16.84 11.03 -0.84
C TRP A 55 -15.57 10.31 -0.39
N PHE A 56 -15.70 9.40 0.59
CA PHE A 56 -14.58 8.63 1.13
C PHE A 56 -13.97 7.73 0.03
N MET A 57 -14.80 6.98 -0.69
CA MET A 57 -14.33 6.09 -1.75
C MET A 57 -13.67 6.84 -2.91
N THR A 58 -14.22 7.99 -3.32
CA THR A 58 -13.61 8.83 -4.36
C THR A 58 -12.22 9.30 -3.96
N ARG A 59 -12.05 9.70 -2.70
CA ARG A 59 -10.76 10.11 -2.16
C ARG A 59 -9.75 8.96 -2.18
N ILE A 60 -10.13 7.77 -1.72
CA ILE A 60 -9.26 6.58 -1.75
C ILE A 60 -8.88 6.22 -3.19
N ALA A 61 -9.86 6.21 -4.11
CA ALA A 61 -9.61 5.90 -5.52
C ALA A 61 -8.59 6.85 -6.16
N ASN A 62 -8.66 8.15 -5.84
CA ASN A 62 -7.68 9.13 -6.32
C ASN A 62 -6.28 8.90 -5.74
N GLN A 63 -6.19 8.55 -4.45
CA GLN A 63 -4.91 8.24 -3.82
C GLN A 63 -4.27 6.99 -4.43
N GLU A 64 -5.05 5.93 -4.68
CA GLU A 64 -4.55 4.69 -5.28
C GLU A 64 -4.14 4.89 -6.74
N GLN A 65 -4.93 5.60 -7.55
CA GLN A 65 -4.55 5.92 -8.94
C GLN A 65 -3.21 6.65 -9.03
N VAL A 66 -2.96 7.62 -8.14
CA VAL A 66 -1.66 8.33 -8.09
C VAL A 66 -0.52 7.39 -7.71
N LYS A 67 -0.74 6.45 -6.78
CA LYS A 67 0.27 5.45 -6.39
C LYS A 67 0.57 4.50 -7.56
N GLU A 68 -0.45 3.97 -8.21
CA GLU A 68 -0.30 3.07 -9.37
C GLU A 68 0.46 3.76 -10.50
N TRP A 69 0.08 5.00 -10.82
CA TRP A 69 0.78 5.79 -11.84
C TRP A 69 2.26 5.99 -11.48
N ARG A 70 2.56 6.33 -10.22
CA ARG A 70 3.96 6.50 -9.76
C ARG A 70 4.76 5.22 -9.84
N VAL A 71 4.19 4.09 -9.41
CA VAL A 71 4.86 2.79 -9.48
C VAL A 71 5.21 2.47 -10.92
N LYS A 72 4.22 2.56 -11.83
CA LYS A 72 4.45 2.31 -13.26
C LYS A 72 5.54 3.22 -13.82
N HIS A 73 5.45 4.52 -13.58
CA HIS A 73 6.40 5.49 -14.10
C HIS A 73 7.83 5.26 -13.59
N LEU A 74 7.98 4.97 -12.28
CA LEU A 74 9.29 4.68 -11.70
C LEU A 74 9.86 3.36 -12.21
N THR A 75 9.02 2.34 -12.40
CA THR A 75 9.44 1.07 -13.01
C THR A 75 9.93 1.26 -14.44
N ASP A 76 9.23 2.06 -15.25
CA ASP A 76 9.64 2.37 -16.62
C ASP A 76 11.01 3.07 -16.63
N ILE A 77 11.19 4.10 -15.79
CA ILE A 77 12.49 4.80 -15.65
C ILE A 77 13.61 3.84 -15.25
N LEU A 78 13.37 2.97 -14.26
CA LEU A 78 14.37 2.00 -13.81
C LEU A 78 14.75 1.01 -14.91
N ASN A 79 13.78 0.57 -15.71
CA ASN A 79 14.03 -0.32 -16.85
C ASN A 79 14.89 0.37 -17.91
N ASP A 80 14.59 1.62 -18.24
CA ASP A 80 15.39 2.41 -19.19
C ASP A 80 16.84 2.57 -18.70
N MET A 81 17.02 2.92 -17.43
CA MET A 81 18.35 3.05 -16.82
C MET A 81 19.12 1.72 -16.81
N ASN A 82 18.44 0.61 -16.47
CA ASN A 82 19.05 -0.72 -16.51
C ASN A 82 19.48 -1.09 -17.92
N GLN A 83 18.66 -0.79 -18.92
CA GLN A 83 18.98 -1.04 -20.32
C GLN A 83 20.19 -0.21 -20.78
N GLU A 84 20.27 1.07 -20.39
CA GLU A 84 21.46 1.90 -20.65
C GLU A 84 22.72 1.32 -20.02
N ILE A 85 22.65 0.92 -18.74
CA ILE A 85 23.78 0.32 -18.03
C ILE A 85 24.20 -0.98 -18.70
N GLU A 86 23.25 -1.85 -19.07
CA GLU A 86 23.54 -3.08 -19.80
C GLU A 86 24.23 -2.81 -21.13
N ASN A 87 23.78 -1.81 -21.89
CA ASN A 87 24.38 -1.43 -23.16
C ASN A 87 25.81 -0.89 -22.99
N ARG A 88 26.04 -0.04 -21.97
CA ARG A 88 27.39 0.48 -21.66
C ARG A 88 28.33 -0.62 -21.15
N ASN A 89 27.79 -1.64 -20.49
CA ASN A 89 28.55 -2.79 -19.99
C ASN A 89 28.73 -3.91 -21.02
N ARG A 90 28.50 -3.64 -22.30
CA ARG A 90 28.76 -4.59 -23.40
C ARG A 90 29.85 -4.04 -24.32
N VAL A 91 30.79 -4.90 -24.69
CA VAL A 91 31.85 -4.62 -25.67
C VAL A 91 31.69 -5.53 -26.87
N LYS A 92 31.98 -5.02 -28.07
CA LYS A 92 31.95 -5.82 -29.29
C LYS A 92 33.25 -6.63 -29.41
N CYS A 93 33.14 -7.94 -29.53
CA CYS A 93 34.29 -8.81 -29.76
C CYS A 93 34.88 -8.57 -31.16
N GLU A 94 36.17 -8.29 -31.25
CA GLU A 94 36.84 -8.07 -32.54
C GLU A 94 36.93 -9.33 -33.40
N HIS A 95 37.02 -10.51 -32.78
CA HIS A 95 37.13 -11.79 -33.49
C HIS A 95 35.80 -12.27 -34.11
N CYS A 96 34.68 -12.16 -33.38
CA CYS A 96 33.38 -12.69 -33.84
C CYS A 96 32.28 -11.64 -34.04
N GLY A 97 32.55 -10.36 -33.74
CA GLY A 97 31.61 -9.24 -33.92
C GLY A 97 30.43 -9.19 -32.94
N LYS A 98 30.31 -10.16 -32.02
CA LYS A 98 29.20 -10.23 -31.04
C LYS A 98 29.46 -9.33 -29.84
N PHE A 99 28.40 -8.74 -29.26
CA PHE A 99 28.49 -8.00 -28.01
C PHE A 99 28.57 -8.95 -26.81
N THR A 100 29.57 -8.79 -25.96
CA THR A 100 29.80 -9.57 -24.75
C THR A 100 29.85 -8.65 -23.53
N LYS A 101 29.43 -9.15 -22.36
CA LYS A 101 29.52 -8.37 -21.12
C LYS A 101 30.99 -8.05 -20.80
N ILE A 102 31.24 -6.86 -20.25
CA ILE A 102 32.54 -6.51 -19.66
C ILE A 102 32.68 -7.35 -18.39
N PHE A 103 33.47 -8.42 -18.45
CA PHE A 103 33.85 -9.17 -17.24
C PHE A 103 34.82 -8.29 -16.43
N LYS A 104 34.55 -8.16 -15.13
CA LYS A 104 35.46 -7.54 -14.18
C LYS A 104 36.19 -8.63 -13.41
#